data_AF-A0A5E4I6Z0-F1
#
_entry.id   AF-A0A5E4I6Z0-F1
#
_cell.length_a   1.000
_cell.length_b   1.000
_cell.length_c   1.000
_cell.angle_alpha   90.00
_cell.angle_beta   90.00
_cell.angle_gamma   90.00
#
_symmetry.space_group_name_H-M   'P 1'
#
loop_
_entity.id
_entity.type
_entity.pdbx_description
1 polymer ?
#
loop_
_entity_poly.entity_id
_entity_poly.type
_entity_poly.pdbx_seq_one_letter_code
_entity_poly.pdbx_strand_id
1 'polypeptide(L)'
;MDFSNELQPLVTHKEQHDIVTRIVTLDDIYGGIYFSAQGRDDAEKIKYFIKNAKEQWNISYVMLVGGKEELPVRYAVYYDNSSREYSTVPLLHQLFSPLYSVESTGVITDLYYADIYDKNGSFCSWDSNQNGFFGEVTPSGAIDDVDLYPDVGIGRLLCHSSEEVTVVVNKIINYENTAYGSEWFHNLVLCGGDTHPYTWQEILIGLAVQNLTGLSYHIAFEGEYMSELVAILLNNFTAKKYYASSLFGIKTNRLTAKNMNLAINDGAGLVMFNFHGAPTSIATHPPFNNKRWMPMSFPSGYNISNVQKLTNGDKLPVIVFSACSCGDFDTIPNPIAWEFVNKKNGGAIASFALTTMGDILPSTACTETMTGHTTMSIFEAYREGIHSIGDLWAQSIIRYLNDDWAWKINENLLKNVLLNYLALEEWILFGDPTLEIGGYSS
;
A
#
# COMPACT_ATOMS: atom_id res chain seq x y z
N MET A 1 11.93 -5.13 -22.22
CA MET A 1 12.55 -6.44 -21.90
C MET A 1 11.45 -7.47 -21.97
N ASP A 2 11.70 -8.67 -22.49
CA ASP A 2 10.67 -9.73 -22.58
C ASP A 2 10.90 -10.75 -21.45
N PHE A 3 9.89 -10.95 -20.60
CA PHE A 3 9.90 -11.88 -19.46
C PHE A 3 8.98 -13.09 -19.67
N SER A 4 8.48 -13.31 -20.90
CA SER A 4 7.46 -14.31 -21.17
C SER A 4 7.91 -15.73 -20.81
N ASN A 5 9.18 -16.07 -21.04
CA ASN A 5 9.70 -17.40 -20.74
C ASN A 5 9.73 -17.67 -19.23
N GLU A 6 10.15 -16.69 -18.44
CA GLU A 6 10.25 -16.77 -16.99
C GLU A 6 8.88 -16.77 -16.30
N LEU A 7 7.85 -16.19 -16.95
CA LEU A 7 6.47 -16.16 -16.46
C LEU A 7 5.66 -17.42 -16.81
N GLN A 8 6.04 -18.16 -17.86
CA GLN A 8 5.29 -19.34 -18.31
C GLN A 8 5.04 -20.42 -17.23
N PRO A 9 5.98 -20.70 -16.29
CA PRO A 9 5.70 -21.60 -15.16
C PRO A 9 4.55 -21.11 -14.28
N LEU A 10 4.44 -19.79 -14.05
CA LEU A 10 3.35 -19.23 -13.24
C LEU A 10 2.00 -19.38 -13.95
N VAL A 11 1.93 -19.13 -15.26
CA VAL A 11 0.72 -19.40 -16.06
C VAL A 11 0.24 -20.83 -15.87
N THR A 12 1.16 -21.78 -16.03
CA THR A 12 0.86 -23.22 -15.89
C THR A 12 0.34 -23.55 -14.49
N HIS A 13 0.94 -22.96 -13.46
CA HIS A 13 0.50 -23.14 -12.09
C HIS A 13 -0.89 -22.56 -11.83
N LYS A 14 -1.18 -21.35 -12.31
CA LYS A 14 -2.49 -20.70 -12.14
C LYS A 14 -3.60 -21.44 -12.86
N GLU A 15 -3.33 -21.95 -14.06
CA GLU A 15 -4.29 -22.77 -14.80
C GLU A 15 -4.58 -24.11 -14.09
N GLN A 16 -3.64 -24.65 -13.30
CA GLN A 16 -3.90 -25.83 -12.44
C GLN A 16 -4.83 -25.53 -11.25
N HIS A 17 -4.95 -24.25 -10.88
CA HIS A 17 -5.85 -23.75 -9.85
C HIS A 17 -7.08 -23.05 -10.44
N ASP A 18 -7.46 -23.41 -11.67
CA ASP A 18 -8.65 -22.91 -12.39
C ASP A 18 -8.64 -21.39 -12.66
N ILE A 19 -7.47 -20.75 -12.65
CA ILE A 19 -7.28 -19.33 -13.01
C ILE A 19 -6.71 -19.26 -14.43
N VAL A 20 -7.61 -19.02 -15.40
CA VAL A 20 -7.23 -18.85 -16.81
C VAL A 20 -6.29 -17.64 -16.94
N THR A 21 -5.07 -17.90 -17.41
CA THR A 21 -3.99 -16.91 -17.37
C THR A 21 -3.39 -16.71 -18.76
N ARG A 22 -3.08 -15.46 -19.11
CA ARG A 22 -2.46 -15.12 -20.40
C ARG A 22 -1.32 -14.14 -20.21
N ILE A 23 -0.18 -14.43 -20.83
CA ILE A 23 0.93 -13.47 -20.97
C ILE A 23 0.68 -12.61 -22.20
N VAL A 24 0.82 -11.30 -22.05
CA VAL A 24 0.74 -10.32 -23.13
C VAL A 24 1.94 -9.39 -22.99
N THR A 25 2.72 -9.25 -24.05
CA THR A 25 3.88 -8.34 -24.07
C THR A 25 3.47 -6.92 -24.47
N LEU A 26 4.31 -5.93 -24.17
CA LEU A 26 4.08 -4.55 -24.64
C LEU A 26 4.07 -4.48 -26.18
N ASP A 27 4.90 -5.27 -26.85
CA ASP A 27 4.92 -5.36 -28.32
C ASP A 27 3.59 -5.92 -28.86
N ASP A 28 2.95 -6.87 -28.16
CA ASP A 28 1.62 -7.37 -28.53
C ASP A 28 0.54 -6.29 -28.40
N ILE A 29 0.60 -5.50 -27.31
CA ILE A 29 -0.34 -4.41 -27.03
C ILE A 29 -0.18 -3.32 -28.09
N TYR A 30 1.04 -2.84 -28.32
CA TYR A 30 1.30 -1.73 -29.23
C TYR A 30 1.19 -2.13 -30.70
N GLY A 31 1.52 -3.38 -31.02
CA GLY A 31 1.34 -3.98 -32.34
C GLY A 31 -0.12 -4.31 -32.67
N GLY A 32 -1.00 -4.29 -31.66
CA GLY A 32 -2.42 -4.58 -31.83
C GLY A 32 -2.71 -6.03 -32.19
N ILE A 33 -1.94 -6.96 -31.63
CA ILE A 33 -2.00 -8.41 -31.96
C ILE A 33 -3.34 -9.02 -31.54
N TYR A 34 -3.87 -8.61 -30.40
CA TYR A 34 -5.13 -9.12 -29.84
C TYR A 34 -6.32 -8.17 -30.06
N PHE A 35 -6.08 -6.87 -29.91
CA PHE A 35 -7.07 -5.81 -30.08
C PHE A 35 -6.41 -4.67 -30.86
N SER A 36 -7.19 -3.89 -31.60
CA SER A 36 -6.65 -2.69 -32.24
C SER A 36 -6.06 -1.74 -31.18
N ALA A 37 -4.79 -1.38 -31.34
CA ALA A 37 -4.11 -0.46 -30.44
C ALA A 37 -4.80 0.91 -30.47
N GLN A 38 -5.18 1.40 -29.28
CA GLN A 38 -5.89 2.67 -29.05
C GLN A 38 -5.24 3.38 -27.87
N GLY A 39 -5.32 4.70 -27.81
CA GLY A 39 -4.72 5.51 -26.74
C GLY A 39 -3.64 6.45 -27.25
N ARG A 40 -3.53 7.60 -26.58
CA ARG A 40 -2.65 8.72 -26.94
C ARG A 40 -1.17 8.44 -26.70
N ASP A 41 -0.88 7.64 -25.69
CA ASP A 41 0.45 7.28 -25.23
C ASP A 41 0.50 5.81 -24.81
N ASP A 42 1.69 5.33 -24.46
CA ASP A 42 1.91 3.91 -24.18
C ASP A 42 1.18 3.42 -22.91
N ALA A 43 1.05 4.25 -21.88
CA ALA A 43 0.26 3.92 -20.70
C ALA A 43 -1.25 3.87 -21.01
N GLU A 44 -1.79 4.79 -21.81
CA GLU A 44 -3.19 4.72 -22.22
C GLU A 44 -3.47 3.55 -23.17
N LYS A 45 -2.50 3.14 -24.01
CA LYS A 45 -2.59 1.90 -24.80
C LYS A 45 -2.73 0.66 -23.93
N ILE A 46 -1.95 0.56 -22.85
CA ILE A 46 -2.10 -0.52 -21.87
C ILE A 46 -3.49 -0.46 -21.23
N LYS A 47 -3.96 0.72 -20.83
CA LYS A 47 -5.29 0.88 -20.21
C LYS A 47 -6.43 0.47 -21.17
N TYR A 48 -6.39 0.88 -22.44
CA TYR A 48 -7.36 0.43 -23.46
C TYR A 48 -7.26 -1.08 -23.71
N PHE A 49 -6.06 -1.64 -23.68
CA PHE A 49 -5.90 -3.09 -23.79
C PHE A 49 -6.60 -3.81 -22.63
N ILE A 50 -6.39 -3.35 -21.39
CA ILE A 50 -7.04 -3.90 -20.19
C ILE A 50 -8.56 -3.77 -20.30
N LYS A 51 -9.08 -2.61 -20.74
CA LYS A 51 -10.51 -2.41 -21.03
C LYS A 51 -11.04 -3.48 -21.99
N ASN A 52 -10.40 -3.65 -23.15
CA ASN A 52 -10.83 -4.63 -24.15
C ASN A 52 -10.72 -6.07 -23.63
N ALA A 53 -9.69 -6.39 -22.85
CA ALA A 53 -9.54 -7.68 -22.20
C ALA A 53 -10.66 -7.91 -21.16
N LYS A 54 -11.06 -6.90 -20.40
CA LYS A 54 -12.20 -6.98 -19.48
C LYS A 54 -13.51 -7.22 -20.23
N GLU A 55 -13.76 -6.49 -21.31
CA GLU A 55 -15.01 -6.61 -22.07
C GLU A 55 -15.12 -7.91 -22.89
N GLN A 56 -14.01 -8.40 -23.44
CA GLN A 56 -14.01 -9.51 -24.41
C GLN A 56 -13.48 -10.81 -23.83
N TRP A 57 -12.57 -10.76 -22.86
CA TRP A 57 -12.02 -11.95 -22.19
C TRP A 57 -12.56 -12.11 -20.77
N ASN A 58 -13.29 -11.11 -20.23
CA ASN A 58 -13.85 -11.13 -18.89
C ASN A 58 -12.79 -11.35 -17.81
N ILE A 59 -11.66 -10.64 -17.91
CA ILE A 59 -10.61 -10.67 -16.88
C ILE A 59 -11.09 -9.97 -15.60
N SER A 60 -10.64 -10.50 -14.45
CA SER A 60 -10.83 -9.88 -13.14
C SER A 60 -9.54 -9.29 -12.55
N TYR A 61 -8.37 -9.72 -13.05
CA TYR A 61 -7.07 -9.35 -12.50
C TYR A 61 -6.08 -8.98 -13.60
N VAL A 62 -5.15 -8.08 -13.27
CA VAL A 62 -4.01 -7.71 -14.10
C VAL A 62 -2.74 -7.75 -13.26
N MET A 63 -1.76 -8.54 -13.67
CA MET A 63 -0.42 -8.53 -13.06
C MET A 63 0.55 -7.77 -13.96
N LEU A 64 1.08 -6.66 -13.47
CA LEU A 64 2.10 -5.86 -14.16
C LEU A 64 3.49 -6.42 -13.82
N VAL A 65 4.37 -6.57 -14.81
CA VAL A 65 5.74 -7.07 -14.59
C VAL A 65 6.75 -6.09 -15.17
N GLY A 66 7.51 -5.42 -14.30
CA GLY A 66 8.45 -4.37 -14.67
C GLY A 66 8.40 -3.16 -13.73
N GLY A 67 9.50 -2.43 -13.64
CA GLY A 67 9.52 -1.08 -13.07
C GLY A 67 9.21 -0.01 -14.11
N LYS A 68 9.37 1.27 -13.74
CA LYS A 68 9.02 2.40 -14.60
C LYS A 68 9.82 2.48 -15.92
N GLU A 69 10.99 1.85 -15.96
CA GLU A 69 11.83 1.78 -17.15
C GLU A 69 11.44 0.62 -18.08
N GLU A 70 10.82 -0.44 -17.55
CA GLU A 70 10.41 -1.62 -18.30
C GLU A 70 8.93 -1.57 -18.74
N LEU A 71 8.07 -0.96 -17.92
CA LEU A 71 6.62 -0.87 -18.12
C LEU A 71 6.14 0.55 -17.82
N PRO A 72 5.45 1.24 -18.76
CA PRO A 72 4.96 2.59 -18.54
C PRO A 72 4.16 2.74 -17.24
N VAL A 73 4.39 3.84 -16.53
CA VAL A 73 3.64 4.22 -15.33
C VAL A 73 2.77 5.42 -15.62
N ARG A 74 1.76 5.67 -14.78
CA ARG A 74 1.03 6.92 -14.78
C ARG A 74 1.33 7.72 -13.52
N TYR A 75 1.53 9.02 -13.71
CA TYR A 75 1.65 9.99 -12.62
C TYR A 75 0.33 10.72 -12.45
N ALA A 76 -0.25 10.64 -11.25
CA ALA A 76 -1.34 11.50 -10.84
C ALA A 76 -0.80 12.84 -10.34
N VAL A 77 -1.48 13.95 -10.66
CA VAL A 77 -0.92 15.28 -10.49
C VAL A 77 -1.61 16.04 -9.37
N TYR A 78 -0.80 16.50 -8.43
CA TYR A 78 -1.28 17.20 -7.26
C TYR A 78 -0.85 18.67 -7.29
N TYR A 79 -1.81 19.57 -7.08
CA TYR A 79 -1.57 21.01 -7.00
C TYR A 79 -1.76 21.49 -5.57
N ASP A 80 -0.73 21.33 -4.74
CA ASP A 80 -0.79 21.90 -3.41
C ASP A 80 -0.51 23.42 -3.42
N ASN A 81 -1.60 24.18 -3.50
CA ASN A 81 -1.58 25.63 -3.34
C ASN A 81 -1.76 26.06 -1.86
N SER A 82 -1.62 25.14 -0.90
CA SER A 82 -1.79 25.33 0.54
C SER A 82 -1.19 26.61 1.10
N SER A 83 -0.05 27.06 0.57
CA SER A 83 0.57 28.32 1.00
C SER A 83 -0.30 29.57 0.81
N ARG A 84 -1.44 29.49 0.09
CA ARG A 84 -2.32 30.64 -0.20
C ARG A 84 -3.75 30.54 0.32
N GLU A 85 -4.28 29.35 0.64
CA GLU A 85 -5.72 29.16 0.95
C GLU A 85 -6.06 28.58 2.32
N TYR A 86 -5.09 28.30 3.19
CA TYR A 86 -5.36 28.02 4.61
C TYR A 86 -5.72 29.30 5.39
N SER A 87 -6.76 30.03 4.97
CA SER A 87 -7.21 31.26 5.61
C SER A 87 -8.71 31.22 5.90
N THR A 88 -9.05 30.66 7.07
CA THR A 88 -10.11 31.22 7.94
C THR A 88 -9.85 30.98 9.44
N VAL A 89 -9.02 29.98 9.83
CA VAL A 89 -8.65 29.74 11.25
C VAL A 89 -7.14 29.48 11.38
N PRO A 90 -6.32 30.53 11.62
CA PRO A 90 -4.85 30.41 11.70
C PRO A 90 -4.34 29.35 12.68
N LEU A 91 -5.08 29.10 13.76
CA LEU A 91 -4.74 28.10 14.75
C LEU A 91 -4.88 26.66 14.23
N LEU A 92 -5.93 26.33 13.47
CA LEU A 92 -6.09 24.98 12.91
C LEU A 92 -5.01 24.70 11.87
N HIS A 93 -4.75 25.67 10.99
CA HIS A 93 -3.64 25.55 10.04
C HIS A 93 -2.30 25.31 10.74
N GLN A 94 -1.99 26.06 11.80
CA GLN A 94 -0.75 25.87 12.56
C GLN A 94 -0.68 24.50 13.25
N LEU A 95 -1.81 23.93 13.67
CA LEU A 95 -1.88 22.62 14.33
C LEU A 95 -1.73 21.46 13.35
N PHE A 96 -2.35 21.56 12.18
CA PHE A 96 -2.46 20.47 11.21
C PHE A 96 -1.42 20.53 10.09
N SER A 97 -0.92 21.71 9.70
CA SER A 97 0.09 21.84 8.63
C SER A 97 1.37 21.03 8.84
N PRO A 98 1.88 20.81 10.07
CA PRO A 98 3.06 19.96 10.28
C PRO A 98 2.79 18.46 10.12
N LEU A 99 1.52 18.04 10.02
CA LEU A 99 1.10 16.64 9.98
C LEU A 99 0.95 16.10 8.56
N TYR A 100 0.98 16.97 7.55
CA TYR A 100 0.73 16.60 6.15
C TYR A 100 1.78 17.24 5.26
N SER A 101 2.27 16.49 4.28
CA SER A 101 3.21 17.00 3.29
C SER A 101 2.80 16.51 1.91
N VAL A 102 2.19 17.43 1.15
CA VAL A 102 1.87 17.21 -0.25
C VAL A 102 2.72 18.20 -1.04
N GLU A 103 3.76 17.72 -1.72
CA GLU A 103 4.45 18.56 -2.68
C GLU A 103 3.63 18.58 -3.99
N SER A 104 3.65 19.71 -4.72
CA SER A 104 3.03 19.74 -6.04
C SER A 104 3.85 18.87 -7.00
N THR A 105 3.49 17.59 -7.10
CA THR A 105 4.29 16.56 -7.77
C THR A 105 3.39 15.58 -8.52
N GLY A 106 4.03 14.78 -9.37
CA GLY A 106 3.45 13.58 -9.95
C GLY A 106 3.67 12.39 -9.02
N VAL A 107 2.63 11.63 -8.72
CA VAL A 107 2.69 10.41 -7.90
C VAL A 107 2.42 9.21 -8.78
N ILE A 108 3.32 8.21 -8.78
CA ILE A 108 3.07 6.97 -9.53
C ILE A 108 1.87 6.24 -8.90
N THR A 109 0.93 5.84 -9.76
CA THR A 109 -0.22 5.04 -9.36
C THR A 109 -0.52 3.91 -10.35
N ASP A 110 -0.74 2.71 -9.81
CA ASP A 110 -1.26 1.58 -10.57
C ASP A 110 -2.80 1.56 -10.60
N LEU A 111 -3.47 2.35 -9.75
CA LEU A 111 -4.93 2.53 -9.79
C LEU A 111 -5.39 3.03 -11.15
N TYR A 112 -4.57 3.83 -11.85
CA TYR A 112 -4.83 4.26 -13.22
C TYR A 112 -5.14 3.10 -14.18
N TYR A 113 -4.50 1.94 -14.01
CA TYR A 113 -4.73 0.77 -14.86
C TYR A 113 -5.95 -0.05 -14.42
N ALA A 114 -6.39 0.10 -13.17
CA ALA A 114 -7.51 -0.62 -12.59
C ALA A 114 -8.83 0.12 -12.72
N ASP A 115 -8.86 1.46 -12.58
CA ASP A 115 -10.03 2.31 -12.82
C ASP A 115 -10.20 2.52 -14.33
N ILE A 116 -11.04 1.72 -14.97
CA ILE A 116 -11.24 1.69 -16.42
C ILE A 116 -12.43 2.55 -16.83
N TYR A 117 -13.49 2.58 -16.02
CA TYR A 117 -14.72 3.28 -16.33
C TYR A 117 -15.03 4.39 -15.33
N ASP A 118 -15.62 5.47 -15.83
CA ASP A 118 -16.21 6.50 -14.98
C ASP A 118 -17.54 6.01 -14.37
N LYS A 119 -18.11 6.83 -13.49
CA LYS A 119 -19.41 6.58 -12.85
C LYS A 119 -20.59 6.33 -13.81
N ASN A 120 -20.43 6.68 -15.10
CA ASN A 120 -21.44 6.49 -16.14
C ASN A 120 -21.18 5.23 -16.99
N GLY A 121 -20.11 4.48 -16.71
CA GLY A 121 -19.66 3.32 -17.48
C GLY A 121 -18.91 3.66 -18.77
N SER A 122 -18.48 4.92 -18.94
CA SER A 122 -17.65 5.36 -20.07
C SER A 122 -16.17 5.23 -19.75
N PHE A 123 -15.29 5.12 -20.75
CA PHE A 123 -13.85 4.99 -20.48
C PHE A 123 -13.29 6.21 -19.73
N CYS A 124 -12.62 5.96 -18.60
CA CYS A 124 -12.00 6.96 -17.76
C CYS A 124 -10.53 7.20 -18.20
N SER A 125 -10.26 8.26 -18.95
CA SER A 125 -8.90 8.57 -19.43
C SER A 125 -7.97 9.07 -18.33
N TRP A 126 -8.53 9.46 -17.17
CA TRP A 126 -7.89 10.28 -16.13
C TRP A 126 -7.44 11.67 -16.58
N ASP A 127 -7.74 12.09 -17.81
CA ASP A 127 -7.49 13.45 -18.31
C ASP A 127 -8.75 13.92 -19.04
N SER A 128 -9.71 14.39 -18.25
CA SER A 128 -11.04 14.80 -18.70
C SER A 128 -11.00 16.16 -19.39
N ASN A 129 -10.04 17.00 -19.02
CA ASN A 129 -9.86 18.34 -19.59
C ASN A 129 -8.91 18.37 -20.82
N GLN A 130 -8.27 17.24 -21.13
CA GLN A 130 -7.39 16.99 -22.27
C GLN A 130 -6.11 17.84 -22.28
N ASN A 131 -5.53 18.11 -21.11
CA ASN A 131 -4.33 18.93 -20.97
C ASN A 131 -3.02 18.10 -20.86
N GLY A 132 -3.11 16.77 -20.78
CA GLY A 132 -1.97 15.86 -20.66
C GLY A 132 -1.42 15.69 -19.24
N PHE A 133 -2.10 16.25 -18.23
CA PHE A 133 -1.96 15.90 -16.82
C PHE A 133 -3.10 14.95 -16.47
N PHE A 134 -2.90 14.11 -15.45
CA PHE A 134 -3.79 13.00 -15.18
C PHE A 134 -4.15 12.95 -13.72
N GLY A 135 -5.39 12.62 -13.40
CA GLY A 135 -5.89 12.56 -12.03
C GLY A 135 -5.59 13.86 -11.29
N GLU A 136 -5.79 15.00 -11.97
CA GLU A 136 -5.42 16.29 -11.41
C GLU A 136 -6.28 16.62 -10.18
N VAL A 137 -5.65 16.95 -9.05
CA VAL A 137 -6.35 17.28 -7.80
C VAL A 137 -5.78 18.54 -7.15
N THR A 138 -6.68 19.39 -6.64
CA THR A 138 -6.37 20.54 -5.79
C THR A 138 -6.96 20.35 -4.39
N PRO A 139 -6.57 21.13 -3.38
CA PRO A 139 -7.24 21.14 -2.07
C PRO A 139 -8.76 21.36 -2.15
N SER A 140 -9.23 22.08 -3.18
CA SER A 140 -10.64 22.37 -3.43
C SER A 140 -11.43 21.26 -4.14
N GLY A 141 -10.75 20.23 -4.64
CA GLY A 141 -11.37 19.11 -5.34
C GLY A 141 -10.59 18.64 -6.56
N ALA A 142 -11.06 17.56 -7.16
CA ALA A 142 -10.56 17.04 -8.42
C ALA A 142 -10.83 18.01 -9.57
N ILE A 143 -9.83 18.16 -10.44
CA ILE A 143 -9.93 18.82 -11.74
C ILE A 143 -10.38 17.80 -12.78
N ASP A 144 -9.87 16.57 -12.70
CA ASP A 144 -10.28 15.48 -13.57
C ASP A 144 -11.45 14.68 -13.01
N ASP A 145 -12.43 14.40 -13.88
CA ASP A 145 -13.56 13.53 -13.55
C ASP A 145 -13.10 12.05 -13.48
N VAL A 146 -12.64 11.63 -12.30
CA VAL A 146 -12.18 10.28 -11.98
C VAL A 146 -12.98 9.75 -10.79
N ASP A 147 -13.52 8.52 -10.88
CA ASP A 147 -14.29 7.92 -9.77
C ASP A 147 -13.46 7.03 -8.84
N LEU A 148 -12.26 6.64 -9.28
CA LEU A 148 -11.25 5.87 -8.53
C LEU A 148 -11.67 4.43 -8.19
N TYR A 149 -12.82 3.94 -8.66
CA TYR A 149 -13.24 2.57 -8.38
C TYR A 149 -12.44 1.59 -9.23
N PRO A 150 -11.67 0.66 -8.63
CA PRO A 150 -10.95 -0.34 -9.42
C PRO A 150 -11.95 -1.32 -10.05
N ASP A 151 -11.88 -1.46 -11.37
CA ASP A 151 -12.67 -2.41 -12.17
C ASP A 151 -12.05 -3.80 -12.24
N VAL A 152 -10.74 -3.91 -11.97
CA VAL A 152 -9.97 -5.15 -11.92
C VAL A 152 -9.00 -5.09 -10.74
N GLY A 153 -8.70 -6.22 -10.12
CA GLY A 153 -7.64 -6.31 -9.13
C GLY A 153 -6.27 -6.19 -9.80
N ILE A 154 -5.39 -5.33 -9.27
CA ILE A 154 -4.06 -5.12 -9.84
C ILE A 154 -2.95 -5.42 -8.84
N GLY A 155 -1.85 -5.96 -9.34
CA GLY A 155 -0.63 -6.16 -8.58
C GLY A 155 0.59 -6.04 -9.48
N ARG A 156 1.73 -5.63 -8.92
CA ARG A 156 2.97 -5.41 -9.67
C ARG A 156 4.10 -6.30 -9.16
N LEU A 157 4.73 -7.04 -10.06
CA LEU A 157 6.06 -7.61 -9.86
C LEU A 157 7.08 -6.61 -10.39
N LEU A 158 7.74 -5.86 -9.50
CA LEU A 158 8.69 -4.80 -9.84
C LEU A 158 10.06 -5.36 -10.27
N CYS A 159 10.06 -6.37 -11.15
CA CYS A 159 11.25 -7.05 -11.61
C CYS A 159 11.96 -6.23 -12.70
N HIS A 160 13.28 -6.10 -12.59
CA HIS A 160 14.15 -5.45 -13.58
C HIS A 160 15.01 -6.44 -14.37
N SER A 161 14.89 -7.74 -14.07
CA SER A 161 15.63 -8.80 -14.77
C SER A 161 14.92 -10.14 -14.73
N SER A 162 15.24 -11.01 -15.69
CA SER A 162 14.78 -12.40 -15.73
C SER A 162 15.06 -13.19 -14.45
N GLU A 163 16.18 -12.90 -13.78
CA GLU A 163 16.53 -13.59 -12.53
C GLU A 163 15.57 -13.22 -11.40
N GLU A 164 15.17 -11.95 -11.30
CA GLU A 164 14.18 -11.51 -10.30
C GLU A 164 12.80 -12.09 -10.59
N VAL A 165 12.37 -12.12 -11.86
CA VAL A 165 11.10 -12.78 -12.25
C VAL A 165 11.12 -14.24 -11.83
N THR A 166 12.20 -14.95 -12.14
CA THR A 166 12.35 -16.37 -11.77
C THR A 166 12.29 -16.57 -10.25
N VAL A 167 12.91 -15.70 -9.46
CA VAL A 167 12.87 -15.76 -7.99
C VAL A 167 11.44 -15.61 -7.48
N VAL A 168 10.72 -14.59 -7.94
CA VAL A 168 9.38 -14.28 -7.43
C VAL A 168 8.35 -15.31 -7.92
N VAL A 169 8.42 -15.74 -9.18
CA VAL A 169 7.58 -16.82 -9.72
C VAL A 169 7.74 -18.11 -8.91
N ASN A 170 8.98 -18.52 -8.61
CA ASN A 170 9.22 -19.73 -7.81
C ASN A 170 8.68 -19.58 -6.38
N LYS A 171 8.76 -18.39 -5.79
CA LYS A 171 8.18 -18.11 -4.46
C LYS A 171 6.65 -18.23 -4.49
N ILE A 172 5.99 -17.64 -5.48
CA ILE A 172 4.52 -17.72 -5.65
C ILE A 172 4.08 -19.18 -5.76
N ILE A 173 4.64 -19.91 -6.72
CA ILE A 173 4.28 -21.32 -6.96
C ILE A 173 4.52 -22.16 -5.70
N ASN A 174 5.66 -21.98 -5.02
CA ASN A 174 5.94 -22.76 -3.81
C ASN A 174 4.98 -22.40 -2.65
N TYR A 175 4.71 -21.12 -2.46
CA TYR A 175 3.80 -20.64 -1.42
C TYR A 175 2.40 -21.21 -1.61
N GLU A 176 1.84 -21.10 -2.81
CA GLU A 176 0.48 -21.55 -3.12
C GLU A 176 0.32 -23.07 -2.96
N ASN A 177 1.37 -23.84 -3.23
CA ASN A 177 1.39 -25.29 -3.07
C ASN A 177 1.62 -25.77 -1.62
N THR A 178 2.25 -24.96 -0.75
CA THR A 178 2.80 -25.47 0.52
C THR A 178 2.39 -24.70 1.77
N ALA A 179 1.87 -23.47 1.64
CA ALA A 179 1.50 -22.65 2.79
C ALA A 179 0.22 -23.12 3.48
N TYR A 180 -0.67 -23.81 2.76
CA TYR A 180 -1.99 -24.19 3.29
C TYR A 180 -1.88 -25.10 4.52
N GLY A 181 -2.59 -24.73 5.58
CA GLY A 181 -2.60 -25.45 6.85
C GLY A 181 -1.29 -25.36 7.64
N SER A 182 -0.31 -24.56 7.21
CA SER A 182 0.96 -24.43 7.92
C SER A 182 0.81 -23.66 9.24
N GLU A 183 1.47 -24.15 10.29
CA GLU A 183 1.38 -23.54 11.63
C GLU A 183 1.94 -22.12 11.67
N TRP A 184 2.99 -21.84 10.88
CA TRP A 184 3.64 -20.53 10.85
C TRP A 184 2.75 -19.41 10.31
N PHE A 185 1.78 -19.76 9.46
CA PHE A 185 0.87 -18.80 8.85
C PHE A 185 0.00 -18.09 9.90
N HIS A 186 -0.38 -18.77 10.98
CA HIS A 186 -1.21 -18.20 12.05
C HIS A 186 -0.46 -17.25 12.98
N ASN A 187 0.82 -16.97 12.73
CA ASN A 187 1.55 -15.92 13.44
C ASN A 187 1.31 -14.56 12.79
N LEU A 188 0.99 -13.56 13.60
CA LEU A 188 0.83 -12.17 13.21
C LEU A 188 1.96 -11.35 13.84
N VAL A 189 2.79 -10.69 13.04
CA VAL A 189 3.88 -9.85 13.55
C VAL A 189 3.51 -8.38 13.44
N LEU A 190 3.49 -7.68 14.57
CA LEU A 190 3.03 -6.30 14.66
C LEU A 190 4.15 -5.43 15.20
N CYS A 191 4.57 -4.44 14.41
CA CYS A 191 5.64 -3.51 14.76
C CYS A 191 5.12 -2.08 14.70
N GLY A 192 5.17 -1.38 15.84
CA GLY A 192 4.59 -0.04 15.96
C GLY A 192 5.30 0.83 17.01
N GLY A 193 5.09 2.12 16.91
CA GLY A 193 5.54 3.11 17.89
C GLY A 193 4.70 4.38 17.85
N ASP A 194 5.32 5.49 18.19
CA ASP A 194 4.70 6.81 18.23
C ASP A 194 5.00 7.55 16.91
N THR A 195 3.97 7.77 16.09
CA THR A 195 4.13 8.43 14.77
C THR A 195 4.10 9.94 14.95
N HIS A 196 3.24 10.45 15.85
CA HIS A 196 3.14 11.87 16.16
C HIS A 196 3.51 12.16 17.63
N PRO A 197 4.79 12.12 18.03
CA PRO A 197 5.24 12.27 19.42
C PRO A 197 5.14 13.69 20.02
N TYR A 198 4.17 14.50 19.59
CA TYR A 198 4.00 15.91 19.94
C TYR A 198 2.85 16.13 20.92
N THR A 199 3.05 15.72 22.17
CA THR A 199 1.98 15.57 23.16
C THR A 199 1.14 16.83 23.40
N TRP A 200 1.71 18.03 23.36
CA TRP A 200 0.92 19.27 23.50
C TRP A 200 0.11 19.61 22.24
N GLN A 201 0.66 19.35 21.05
CA GLN A 201 -0.07 19.56 19.79
C GLN A 201 -1.19 18.54 19.67
N GLU A 202 -0.94 17.27 20.01
CA GLU A 202 -1.96 16.21 20.03
C GLU A 202 -3.14 16.54 20.95
N ILE A 203 -2.90 17.16 22.12
CA ILE A 203 -4.00 17.61 22.99
C ILE A 203 -4.86 18.67 22.29
N LEU A 204 -4.23 19.65 21.63
CA LEU A 204 -4.96 20.71 20.92
C LEU A 204 -5.69 20.17 19.70
N ILE A 205 -5.07 19.24 18.97
CA ILE A 205 -5.69 18.53 17.85
C ILE A 205 -6.87 17.71 18.36
N GLY A 206 -6.71 16.98 19.46
CA GLY A 206 -7.79 16.21 20.08
C GLY A 206 -8.99 17.06 20.47
N LEU A 207 -8.74 18.24 21.06
CA LEU A 207 -9.81 19.21 21.35
C LEU A 207 -10.47 19.73 20.08
N ALA A 208 -9.71 20.01 19.01
CA ALA A 208 -10.26 20.45 17.74
C ALA A 208 -11.11 19.35 17.10
N VAL A 209 -10.58 18.13 17.01
CA VAL A 209 -11.25 16.94 16.48
C VAL A 209 -12.55 16.70 17.25
N GLN A 210 -12.50 16.63 18.58
CA GLN A 210 -13.69 16.37 19.40
C GLN A 210 -14.76 17.47 19.23
N ASN A 211 -14.37 18.75 19.21
CA ASN A 211 -15.33 19.86 19.09
C ASN A 211 -15.93 20.01 17.68
N LEU A 212 -15.14 19.73 16.64
CA LEU A 212 -15.57 19.92 15.25
C LEU A 212 -16.31 18.71 14.68
N THR A 213 -16.03 17.51 15.19
CA THR A 213 -16.52 16.25 14.60
C THR A 213 -17.33 15.41 15.57
N GLY A 214 -17.20 15.63 16.88
CA GLY A 214 -17.81 14.78 17.91
C GLY A 214 -17.07 13.46 18.14
N LEU A 215 -15.98 13.20 17.42
CA LEU A 215 -15.19 11.97 17.57
C LEU A 215 -14.58 11.87 18.97
N SER A 216 -14.63 10.68 19.56
CA SER A 216 -13.93 10.40 20.82
C SER A 216 -12.43 10.33 20.55
N TYR A 217 -11.69 11.27 21.13
CA TYR A 217 -10.25 11.37 20.94
C TYR A 217 -9.51 11.06 22.24
N HIS A 218 -8.57 10.12 22.18
CA HIS A 218 -7.65 9.82 23.27
C HIS A 218 -6.22 9.77 22.74
N ILE A 219 -5.26 10.24 23.55
CA ILE A 219 -3.83 10.12 23.23
C ILE A 219 -3.47 8.65 23.15
N ALA A 220 -2.84 8.26 22.04
CA ALA A 220 -2.41 6.90 21.76
C ALA A 220 -1.18 6.95 20.86
N PHE A 221 -0.27 5.99 21.02
CA PHE A 221 0.87 5.83 20.10
C PHE A 221 0.33 5.12 18.86
N GLU A 222 0.18 5.84 17.76
CA GLU A 222 -0.67 5.44 16.62
C GLU A 222 -0.31 4.04 16.11
N GLY A 223 0.99 3.77 15.96
CA GLY A 223 1.45 2.48 15.45
C GLY A 223 1.21 1.32 16.41
N GLU A 224 1.26 1.56 17.73
CA GLU A 224 0.87 0.55 18.73
C GLU A 224 -0.65 0.38 18.79
N TYR A 225 -1.40 1.48 18.70
CA TYR A 225 -2.87 1.47 18.75
C TYR A 225 -3.47 0.71 17.56
N MET A 226 -3.06 1.04 16.33
CA MET A 226 -3.49 0.32 15.13
C MET A 226 -3.10 -1.16 15.21
N SER A 227 -1.88 -1.46 15.69
CA SER A 227 -1.44 -2.84 15.90
C SER A 227 -2.32 -3.60 16.89
N GLU A 228 -2.75 -2.98 17.99
CA GLU A 228 -3.69 -3.59 18.92
C GLU A 228 -5.06 -3.85 18.29
N LEU A 229 -5.58 -2.92 17.49
CA LEU A 229 -6.83 -3.12 16.75
C LEU A 229 -6.74 -4.31 15.79
N VAL A 230 -5.66 -4.43 15.04
CA VAL A 230 -5.42 -5.59 14.15
C VAL A 230 -5.31 -6.89 14.95
N ALA A 231 -4.63 -6.88 16.11
CA ALA A 231 -4.54 -8.07 16.97
C ALA A 231 -5.90 -8.51 17.53
N ILE A 232 -6.80 -7.56 17.81
CA ILE A 232 -8.17 -7.83 18.27
C ILE A 232 -9.03 -8.36 17.11
N LEU A 233 -8.92 -7.72 15.94
CA LEU A 233 -9.64 -8.08 14.73
C LEU A 233 -9.32 -9.51 14.28
N LEU A 234 -8.02 -9.85 14.27
CA LEU A 234 -7.48 -11.15 13.91
C LEU A 234 -7.20 -12.00 15.16
N ASN A 235 -8.18 -12.13 16.05
CA ASN A 235 -8.03 -12.86 17.32
C ASN A 235 -7.74 -14.37 17.17
N ASN A 236 -7.87 -14.92 15.97
CA ASN A 236 -7.48 -16.29 15.61
C ASN A 236 -5.98 -16.42 15.30
N PHE A 237 -5.24 -15.31 15.17
CA PHE A 237 -3.80 -15.30 15.00
C PHE A 237 -3.07 -15.18 16.35
N THR A 238 -1.86 -15.72 16.40
CA THR A 238 -0.92 -15.50 17.50
C THR A 238 -0.14 -14.21 17.26
N ALA A 239 -0.57 -13.13 17.94
CA ALA A 239 0.05 -11.81 17.80
C ALA A 239 1.41 -11.70 18.54
N LYS A 240 2.49 -11.48 17.77
CA LYS A 240 3.84 -11.17 18.23
C LYS A 240 4.07 -9.64 18.11
N LYS A 241 3.94 -8.95 19.24
CA LYS A 241 3.92 -7.47 19.32
C LYS A 241 5.30 -6.91 19.65
N TYR A 242 5.83 -6.03 18.80
CA TYR A 242 7.15 -5.37 18.93
C TYR A 242 6.97 -3.86 18.94
N TYR A 243 6.91 -3.28 20.14
CA TYR A 243 6.47 -1.91 20.34
C TYR A 243 7.57 -1.01 20.88
N ALA A 244 7.56 0.26 20.49
CA ALA A 244 8.54 1.24 20.96
C ALA A 244 8.39 1.51 22.47
N SER A 245 7.17 1.45 23.00
CA SER A 245 6.84 1.59 24.41
C SER A 245 7.46 0.52 25.33
N SER A 246 7.92 -0.61 24.77
CA SER A 246 8.69 -1.63 25.50
C SER A 246 9.96 -1.06 26.17
N LEU A 247 10.50 0.06 25.65
CA LEU A 247 11.63 0.77 26.26
C LEU A 247 11.30 1.32 27.65
N PHE A 248 10.02 1.59 27.93
CA PHE A 248 9.52 2.10 29.21
C PHE A 248 9.00 0.99 30.14
N GLY A 249 9.29 -0.28 29.83
CA GLY A 249 8.91 -1.41 30.69
C GLY A 249 7.48 -1.90 30.50
N ILE A 250 6.76 -1.44 29.47
CA ILE A 250 5.49 -2.05 29.05
C ILE A 250 5.75 -3.48 28.57
N LYS A 251 4.88 -4.42 28.95
CA LYS A 251 5.05 -5.86 28.72
C LYS A 251 4.78 -6.27 27.26
N THR A 252 5.65 -5.83 26.36
CA THR A 252 5.68 -6.18 24.93
C THR A 252 7.11 -6.55 24.51
N ASN A 253 7.30 -7.11 23.31
CA ASN A 253 8.65 -7.45 22.85
C ASN A 253 9.42 -6.17 22.49
N ARG A 254 10.73 -6.18 22.73
CA ARG A 254 11.58 -5.03 22.40
C ARG A 254 11.63 -4.77 20.91
N LEU A 255 11.31 -3.55 20.49
CA LEU A 255 11.42 -3.13 19.11
C LEU A 255 12.89 -2.91 18.72
N THR A 256 13.48 -3.93 18.09
CA THR A 256 14.84 -3.90 17.52
C THR A 256 14.83 -4.63 16.18
N ALA A 257 15.70 -4.23 15.24
CA ALA A 257 15.78 -4.88 13.93
C ALA A 257 16.09 -6.39 14.05
N LYS A 258 16.91 -6.77 15.04
CA LYS A 258 17.18 -8.18 15.36
C LYS A 258 15.90 -8.92 15.75
N ASN A 259 15.11 -8.36 16.66
CA ASN A 259 13.88 -9.01 17.13
C ASN A 259 12.82 -9.09 16.02
N MET A 260 12.71 -8.06 15.19
CA MET A 260 11.84 -8.07 14.00
C MET A 260 12.25 -9.20 13.04
N ASN A 261 13.54 -9.30 12.70
CA ASN A 261 14.04 -10.40 11.86
C ASN A 261 13.81 -11.77 12.49
N LEU A 262 14.03 -11.92 13.80
CA LEU A 262 13.76 -13.19 14.49
C LEU A 262 12.28 -13.57 14.40
N ALA A 263 11.37 -12.59 14.53
CA ALA A 263 9.93 -12.83 14.41
C ALA A 263 9.53 -13.33 13.02
N ILE A 264 10.07 -12.68 11.98
CA ILE A 264 9.81 -13.04 10.58
C ILE A 264 10.47 -14.38 10.24
N ASN A 265 11.70 -14.62 10.70
CA ASN A 265 12.44 -15.87 10.52
C ASN A 265 11.75 -17.07 11.17
N ASP A 266 11.05 -16.88 12.28
CA ASP A 266 10.23 -17.91 12.91
C ASP A 266 9.03 -18.30 12.02
N GLY A 267 8.57 -17.36 11.20
CA GLY A 267 7.48 -17.48 10.24
C GLY A 267 6.23 -16.73 10.68
N ALA A 268 5.59 -16.04 9.74
CA ALA A 268 4.39 -15.25 9.93
C ALA A 268 3.54 -15.29 8.65
N GLY A 269 2.22 -15.37 8.78
CA GLY A 269 1.31 -15.18 7.65
C GLY A 269 1.17 -13.71 7.30
N LEU A 270 1.05 -12.86 8.32
CA LEU A 270 0.84 -11.42 8.18
C LEU A 270 1.86 -10.63 9.02
N VAL A 271 2.40 -9.56 8.45
CA VAL A 271 3.27 -8.60 9.13
C VAL A 271 2.74 -7.20 8.89
N MET A 272 2.68 -6.37 9.94
CA MET A 272 2.39 -4.95 9.82
C MET A 272 3.54 -4.12 10.37
N PHE A 273 4.00 -3.16 9.56
CA PHE A 273 4.90 -2.10 10.00
C PHE A 273 4.11 -0.79 10.03
N ASN A 274 3.98 -0.19 11.21
CA ASN A 274 3.28 1.08 11.38
C ASN A 274 4.24 2.14 11.93
N PHE A 275 4.98 2.77 11.02
CA PHE A 275 6.18 3.59 11.25
C PHE A 275 6.16 4.82 10.34
N HIS A 276 7.11 5.74 10.53
CA HIS A 276 7.56 6.60 9.44
C HIS A 276 8.33 5.77 8.40
N GLY A 277 8.31 6.23 7.16
CA GLY A 277 8.96 5.54 6.06
C GLY A 277 9.80 6.46 5.19
N ALA A 278 10.72 5.82 4.49
CA ALA A 278 11.51 6.35 3.39
C ALA A 278 11.71 5.19 2.41
N PRO A 279 12.10 5.46 1.14
CA PRO A 279 12.20 4.42 0.12
C PRO A 279 13.05 3.21 0.50
N THR A 280 14.06 3.37 1.37
CA THR A 280 14.98 2.29 1.78
C THR A 280 14.90 1.90 3.26
N SER A 281 14.05 2.54 4.05
CA SER A 281 14.03 2.34 5.51
C SER A 281 12.73 2.75 6.18
N ILE A 282 12.43 2.11 7.30
CA ILE A 282 11.30 2.44 8.18
C ILE A 282 11.78 2.67 9.61
N ALA A 283 11.19 3.63 10.31
CA ALA A 283 11.53 3.93 11.70
C ALA A 283 10.36 4.62 12.43
N THR A 284 10.33 4.54 13.75
CA THR A 284 9.33 5.19 14.59
C THR A 284 9.98 5.85 15.79
N HIS A 285 9.21 6.60 16.56
CA HIS A 285 9.65 7.19 17.80
C HIS A 285 9.20 6.36 19.00
N PRO A 286 9.98 6.33 20.10
CA PRO A 286 9.45 5.95 21.38
C PRO A 286 8.46 7.02 21.89
N PRO A 287 7.48 6.61 22.72
CA PRO A 287 6.57 7.52 23.39
C PRO A 287 7.24 8.79 23.91
N PHE A 288 6.64 9.95 23.59
CA PHE A 288 7.05 11.26 24.10
C PHE A 288 8.47 11.70 23.69
N ASN A 289 9.08 11.10 22.66
CA ASN A 289 10.44 11.43 22.24
C ASN A 289 10.64 11.44 20.72
N ASN A 290 10.41 12.61 20.13
CA ASN A 290 10.62 12.89 18.71
C ASN A 290 12.09 12.99 18.26
N LYS A 291 13.06 12.92 19.17
CA LYS A 291 14.50 13.03 18.84
C LYS A 291 15.17 11.69 18.63
N ARG A 292 14.51 10.60 19.05
CA ARG A 292 15.06 9.25 19.01
C ARG A 292 14.29 8.41 18.01
N TRP A 293 15.01 7.77 17.10
CA TRP A 293 14.45 6.84 16.12
C TRP A 293 14.66 5.38 16.56
N MET A 294 13.67 4.53 16.29
CA MET A 294 13.64 3.11 16.58
C MET A 294 13.15 2.31 15.36
N PRO A 295 13.67 1.10 15.11
CA PRO A 295 14.78 0.47 15.81
C PRO A 295 16.11 1.20 15.58
N MET A 296 16.99 1.18 16.59
CA MET A 296 18.31 1.80 16.51
C MET A 296 19.27 0.92 15.68
N SER A 297 19.17 0.95 14.36
CA SER A 297 20.26 0.49 13.48
C SER A 297 21.05 1.69 12.97
N PHE A 298 22.27 1.50 12.48
CA PHE A 298 23.04 2.56 11.81
C PHE A 298 22.90 2.37 10.29
N PRO A 299 22.61 3.40 9.47
CA PRO A 299 22.26 4.77 9.83
C PRO A 299 20.73 4.90 9.96
N SER A 300 20.21 4.73 11.19
CA SER A 300 18.81 4.81 11.63
C SER A 300 17.83 3.77 11.05
N GLY A 301 16.91 3.27 11.89
CA GLY A 301 15.74 2.48 11.46
C GLY A 301 15.98 1.01 11.11
N TYR A 302 14.95 0.38 10.54
CA TYR A 302 15.02 -0.90 9.83
C TYR A 302 15.16 -0.59 8.34
N ASN A 303 16.03 -1.29 7.60
CA ASN A 303 16.39 -0.89 6.23
C ASN A 303 16.69 -2.12 5.36
N ILE A 304 16.96 -1.90 4.08
CA ILE A 304 17.28 -2.95 3.09
C ILE A 304 18.35 -3.93 3.60
N SER A 305 19.40 -3.46 4.29
CA SER A 305 20.45 -4.36 4.82
C SER A 305 19.93 -5.32 5.88
N ASN A 306 18.84 -4.98 6.57
CA ASN A 306 18.17 -5.86 7.52
C ASN A 306 17.26 -6.86 6.80
N VAL A 307 16.60 -6.46 5.70
CA VAL A 307 15.86 -7.37 4.80
C VAL A 307 16.79 -8.45 4.24
N GLN A 308 18.00 -8.06 3.82
CA GLN A 308 18.99 -9.02 3.31
C GLN A 308 19.42 -10.08 4.34
N LYS A 309 19.26 -9.80 5.64
CA LYS A 309 19.58 -10.74 6.73
C LYS A 309 18.43 -11.68 7.09
N LEU A 310 17.29 -11.59 6.41
CA LEU A 310 16.18 -12.52 6.61
C LEU A 310 16.55 -13.92 6.11
N THR A 311 16.13 -14.91 6.89
CA THR A 311 16.40 -16.35 6.70
C THR A 311 15.13 -17.17 6.92
N ASN A 312 13.95 -16.58 6.68
CA ASN A 312 12.65 -17.23 6.84
C ASN A 312 12.34 -18.29 5.78
N GLY A 313 13.19 -18.44 4.75
CA GLY A 313 13.00 -19.46 3.71
C GLY A 313 11.64 -19.31 3.03
N ASP A 314 10.87 -20.39 3.01
CA ASP A 314 9.55 -20.44 2.38
C ASP A 314 8.39 -19.94 3.27
N LYS A 315 8.69 -19.50 4.50
CA LYS A 315 7.68 -18.93 5.42
C LYS A 315 7.48 -17.45 5.10
N LEU A 316 6.79 -17.17 4.01
CA LEU A 316 6.73 -15.85 3.38
C LEU A 316 5.46 -15.07 3.81
N PRO A 317 5.56 -14.07 4.70
CA PRO A 317 4.41 -13.25 5.06
C PRO A 317 3.92 -12.36 3.91
N VAL A 318 2.65 -11.96 3.99
CA VAL A 318 2.16 -10.72 3.37
C VAL A 318 2.49 -9.56 4.31
N ILE A 319 3.10 -8.49 3.80
CA ILE A 319 3.52 -7.34 4.60
C ILE A 319 2.69 -6.11 4.26
N VAL A 320 2.13 -5.45 5.28
CA VAL A 320 1.45 -4.17 5.13
C VAL A 320 2.33 -3.06 5.71
N PHE A 321 2.79 -2.16 4.84
CA PHE A 321 3.54 -0.96 5.23
C PHE A 321 2.58 0.23 5.40
N SER A 322 2.26 0.54 6.66
CA SER A 322 1.68 1.84 7.04
C SER A 322 2.83 2.80 7.32
N ALA A 323 3.53 3.21 6.26
CA ALA A 323 4.71 4.05 6.32
C ALA A 323 5.01 4.70 4.95
N CYS A 324 5.33 6.00 4.97
CA CYS A 324 5.57 6.81 3.76
C CYS A 324 6.62 6.19 2.82
N SER A 325 6.40 6.32 1.52
CA SER A 325 7.34 6.07 0.42
C SER A 325 7.96 4.67 0.41
N CYS A 326 7.44 3.71 1.17
CA CYS A 326 8.02 2.37 1.25
C CYS A 326 7.91 1.59 -0.07
N GLY A 327 7.05 2.06 -0.97
CA GLY A 327 6.88 1.58 -2.34
C GLY A 327 7.25 2.62 -3.39
N ASP A 328 8.04 3.65 -3.07
CA ASP A 328 8.48 4.66 -4.04
C ASP A 328 9.47 4.05 -5.03
N PHE A 329 8.94 3.61 -6.17
CA PHE A 329 9.74 3.14 -7.30
C PHE A 329 9.95 4.20 -8.39
N ASP A 330 9.65 5.47 -8.08
CA ASP A 330 10.01 6.59 -8.93
C ASP A 330 11.42 7.08 -8.60
N THR A 331 11.73 7.27 -7.31
CA THR A 331 13.03 7.80 -6.91
C THR A 331 14.14 6.75 -6.90
N ILE A 332 13.78 5.49 -6.66
CA ILE A 332 14.72 4.35 -6.66
C ILE A 332 14.10 3.13 -7.33
N PRO A 333 14.89 2.23 -7.97
CA PRO A 333 14.32 1.05 -8.63
C PRO A 333 13.76 0.01 -7.64
N ASN A 334 14.41 -0.16 -6.49
CA ASN A 334 14.07 -1.21 -5.52
C ASN A 334 13.73 -0.61 -4.15
N PRO A 335 12.49 -0.15 -3.93
CA PRO A 335 12.06 0.31 -2.63
C PRO A 335 11.94 -0.85 -1.63
N ILE A 336 11.95 -0.54 -0.33
CA ILE A 336 12.03 -1.54 0.74
C ILE A 336 10.86 -2.54 0.66
N ALA A 337 9.66 -2.10 0.28
CA ALA A 337 8.51 -2.99 0.12
C ALA A 337 8.73 -4.05 -0.97
N TRP A 338 9.35 -3.67 -2.08
CA TRP A 338 9.74 -4.63 -3.13
C TRP A 338 10.94 -5.48 -2.72
N GLU A 339 11.91 -4.91 -2.00
CA GLU A 339 13.07 -5.67 -1.52
C GLU A 339 12.67 -6.89 -0.66
N PHE A 340 11.61 -6.75 0.14
CA PHE A 340 11.04 -7.90 0.85
C PHE A 340 10.53 -8.98 -0.11
N VAL A 341 9.82 -8.61 -1.18
CA VAL A 341 9.27 -9.54 -2.17
C VAL A 341 10.37 -10.17 -3.03
N ASN A 342 11.36 -9.39 -3.47
CA ASN A 342 12.47 -9.84 -4.32
C ASN A 342 13.55 -10.64 -3.55
N LYS A 343 13.57 -10.58 -2.22
CA LYS A 343 14.59 -11.25 -1.40
C LYS A 343 14.64 -12.76 -1.70
N LYS A 344 15.77 -13.22 -2.24
CA LYS A 344 16.07 -14.65 -2.44
C LYS A 344 16.09 -15.40 -1.12
N ASN A 345 15.51 -16.61 -1.09
CA ASN A 345 15.48 -17.51 0.07
C ASN A 345 14.89 -16.89 1.36
N GLY A 346 13.86 -16.05 1.23
CA GLY A 346 13.18 -15.41 2.36
C GLY A 346 12.37 -14.19 1.95
N GLY A 347 12.20 -13.26 2.89
CA GLY A 347 11.47 -12.01 2.66
C GLY A 347 9.96 -12.20 2.80
N ALA A 348 9.19 -11.69 1.84
CA ALA A 348 7.73 -11.69 1.80
C ALA A 348 7.20 -12.36 0.54
N ILE A 349 5.93 -12.75 0.53
CA ILE A 349 5.25 -13.23 -0.69
C ILE A 349 4.66 -12.06 -1.48
N ALA A 350 4.21 -11.02 -0.77
CA ALA A 350 3.66 -9.80 -1.32
C ALA A 350 3.75 -8.66 -0.28
N SER A 351 3.61 -7.42 -0.73
CA SER A 351 3.54 -6.26 0.15
C SER A 351 2.57 -5.18 -0.34
N PHE A 352 1.89 -4.53 0.60
CA PHE A 352 1.15 -3.31 0.40
C PHE A 352 1.99 -2.13 0.88
N ALA A 353 2.09 -1.07 0.09
CA ALA A 353 2.90 0.09 0.43
C ALA A 353 2.38 1.37 -0.23
N LEU A 354 2.98 2.48 0.15
CA LEU A 354 2.72 3.79 -0.42
C LEU A 354 3.82 4.17 -1.40
N THR A 355 3.46 4.65 -2.59
CA THR A 355 4.40 5.15 -3.59
C THR A 355 4.96 6.53 -3.24
N THR A 356 4.33 7.25 -2.32
CA THR A 356 4.76 8.58 -1.87
C THR A 356 4.45 8.79 -0.37
N MET A 357 4.34 10.04 0.06
CA MET A 357 3.96 10.44 1.41
C MET A 357 2.54 10.00 1.73
N GLY A 358 2.38 9.18 2.77
CA GLY A 358 1.08 8.89 3.35
C GLY A 358 0.91 9.46 4.74
N ASP A 359 -0.32 9.85 5.01
CA ASP A 359 -0.70 10.65 6.16
C ASP A 359 -1.73 9.91 7.03
N ILE A 360 -1.66 10.14 8.34
CA ILE A 360 -2.65 9.65 9.30
C ILE A 360 -3.02 10.78 10.27
N LEU A 361 -4.25 10.75 10.79
CA LEU A 361 -4.58 11.60 11.93
C LEU A 361 -3.84 11.11 13.19
N PRO A 362 -3.53 11.98 14.17
CA PRO A 362 -2.87 11.56 15.38
C PRO A 362 -3.80 10.81 16.34
N SER A 363 -3.16 10.08 17.24
CA SER A 363 -3.75 9.32 18.32
C SER A 363 -4.89 8.39 17.86
N THR A 364 -5.99 8.24 18.61
CA THR A 364 -7.06 7.30 18.24
C THR A 364 -7.81 7.64 16.94
N ALA A 365 -7.62 8.83 16.37
CA ALA A 365 -8.20 9.18 15.09
C ALA A 365 -7.42 8.60 13.89
N CYS A 366 -6.27 7.96 14.13
CA CYS A 366 -5.38 7.49 13.08
C CYS A 366 -6.00 6.46 12.13
N THR A 367 -7.11 5.80 12.49
CA THR A 367 -7.79 4.81 11.65
C THR A 367 -8.96 5.37 10.86
N GLU A 368 -9.35 6.63 11.09
CA GLU A 368 -10.61 7.18 10.59
C GLU A 368 -10.57 7.58 9.12
N THR A 369 -9.38 7.79 8.55
CA THR A 369 -9.19 8.32 7.19
C THR A 369 -7.75 8.09 6.70
N MET A 370 -7.46 8.54 5.48
CA MET A 370 -6.18 8.45 4.76
C MET A 370 -5.53 7.05 4.83
N THR A 371 -4.20 6.98 4.91
CA THR A 371 -3.42 5.74 4.94
C THR A 371 -3.84 4.82 6.08
N GLY A 372 -4.28 5.38 7.21
CA GLY A 372 -4.69 4.58 8.34
C GLY A 372 -5.95 3.76 8.05
N HIS A 373 -6.91 4.37 7.36
CA HIS A 373 -8.12 3.68 6.90
C HIS A 373 -7.81 2.60 5.85
N THR A 374 -7.01 2.91 4.82
CA THR A 374 -6.65 1.92 3.78
C THR A 374 -5.85 0.76 4.37
N THR A 375 -4.95 1.03 5.32
CA THR A 375 -4.20 0.01 6.07
C THR A 375 -5.14 -0.91 6.86
N MET A 376 -6.06 -0.34 7.67
CA MET A 376 -6.99 -1.15 8.48
C MET A 376 -7.92 -1.97 7.60
N SER A 377 -8.37 -1.40 6.49
CA SER A 377 -9.27 -2.04 5.53
C SER A 377 -8.73 -3.35 4.98
N ILE A 378 -7.41 -3.52 4.82
CA ILE A 378 -6.79 -4.79 4.41
C ILE A 378 -7.11 -5.91 5.42
N PHE A 379 -6.92 -5.63 6.71
CA PHE A 379 -7.13 -6.63 7.75
C PHE A 379 -8.62 -6.90 7.98
N GLU A 380 -9.47 -5.90 7.82
CA GLU A 380 -10.94 -6.05 7.92
C GLU A 380 -11.49 -6.89 6.77
N ALA A 381 -11.11 -6.57 5.54
CA ALA A 381 -11.48 -7.35 4.36
C ALA A 381 -10.99 -8.80 4.47
N TYR A 382 -9.76 -9.02 4.97
CA TYR A 382 -9.26 -10.36 5.24
C TYR A 382 -10.08 -11.09 6.30
N ARG A 383 -10.47 -10.41 7.38
CA ARG A 383 -11.30 -10.98 8.45
C ARG A 383 -12.69 -11.38 7.96
N GLU A 384 -13.22 -10.68 6.96
CA GLU A 384 -14.50 -10.92 6.31
C GLU A 384 -14.46 -12.05 5.27
N GLY A 385 -13.28 -12.64 5.02
CA GLY A 385 -13.12 -13.82 4.17
C GLY A 385 -12.61 -13.54 2.77
N ILE A 386 -12.08 -12.34 2.51
CA ILE A 386 -11.37 -12.04 1.25
C ILE A 386 -9.92 -12.52 1.40
N HIS A 387 -9.55 -13.53 0.62
CA HIS A 387 -8.22 -14.17 0.71
C HIS A 387 -7.37 -13.99 -0.56
N SER A 388 -7.96 -13.53 -1.67
CA SER A 388 -7.22 -13.03 -2.82
C SER A 388 -6.62 -11.66 -2.51
N ILE A 389 -5.32 -11.51 -2.71
CA ILE A 389 -4.61 -10.28 -2.31
C ILE A 389 -4.97 -9.06 -3.19
N GLY A 390 -5.27 -9.27 -4.47
CA GLY A 390 -5.74 -8.22 -5.37
C GLY A 390 -7.13 -7.72 -5.00
N ASP A 391 -7.98 -8.60 -4.48
CA ASP A 391 -9.31 -8.23 -3.97
C ASP A 391 -9.20 -7.47 -2.65
N LEU A 392 -8.23 -7.83 -1.79
CA LEU A 392 -7.96 -7.03 -0.59
C LEU A 392 -7.53 -5.62 -0.95
N TRP A 393 -6.63 -5.47 -1.93
CA TRP A 393 -6.22 -4.16 -2.44
C TRP A 393 -7.44 -3.36 -2.93
N ALA A 394 -8.22 -3.93 -3.85
CA ALA A 394 -9.39 -3.27 -4.42
C ALA A 394 -10.43 -2.92 -3.35
N GLN A 395 -10.73 -3.86 -2.44
CA GLN A 395 -11.68 -3.65 -1.36
C GLN A 395 -11.23 -2.54 -0.40
N SER A 396 -9.93 -2.37 -0.15
CA SER A 396 -9.44 -1.28 0.70
C SER A 396 -9.72 0.11 0.12
N ILE A 397 -9.63 0.24 -1.21
CA ILE A 397 -9.96 1.46 -1.95
C ILE A 397 -11.48 1.67 -1.96
N ILE A 398 -12.25 0.63 -2.29
CA ILE A 398 -13.72 0.68 -2.34
C ILE A 398 -14.33 1.05 -0.98
N ARG A 399 -13.80 0.51 0.12
CA ARG A 399 -14.25 0.88 1.47
C ARG A 399 -14.07 2.36 1.74
N TYR A 400 -12.90 2.89 1.39
CA TYR A 400 -12.61 4.31 1.56
C TYR A 400 -13.55 5.19 0.74
N LEU A 401 -13.76 4.84 -0.54
CA LEU A 401 -14.68 5.56 -1.43
C LEU A 401 -16.13 5.56 -0.92
N ASN A 402 -16.53 4.46 -0.26
CA ASN A 402 -17.88 4.32 0.30
C ASN A 402 -18.01 4.87 1.73
N ASP A 403 -16.92 5.32 2.35
CA ASP A 403 -16.93 5.88 3.70
C ASP A 403 -17.06 7.41 3.66
N ASP A 404 -18.31 7.87 3.61
CA ASP A 404 -18.71 9.27 3.72
C ASP A 404 -18.02 10.03 4.88
N TRP A 405 -17.71 9.35 5.99
CA TRP A 405 -17.07 9.95 7.14
C TRP A 405 -15.58 10.18 6.90
N ALA A 406 -14.88 9.18 6.34
CA ALA A 406 -13.45 9.29 6.00
C ALA A 406 -13.18 10.46 5.05
N TRP A 407 -14.10 10.76 4.12
CA TRP A 407 -14.02 11.93 3.24
C TRP A 407 -14.29 13.24 3.98
N LYS A 408 -15.41 13.30 4.72
CA LYS A 408 -15.87 14.53 5.41
C LYS A 408 -14.92 14.99 6.50
N ILE A 409 -14.23 14.08 7.18
CA ILE A 409 -13.31 14.47 8.25
C ILE A 409 -12.14 15.31 7.69
N ASN A 410 -11.60 14.94 6.53
CA ASN A 410 -10.55 15.72 5.85
C ASN A 410 -11.08 17.07 5.33
N GLU A 411 -12.27 17.08 4.75
CA GLU A 411 -12.92 18.32 4.31
C GLU A 411 -13.23 19.30 5.45
N ASN A 412 -13.63 18.77 6.60
CA ASN A 412 -14.06 19.59 7.73
C ASN A 412 -12.90 20.04 8.61
N LEU A 413 -11.96 19.14 8.92
CA LEU A 413 -10.80 19.44 9.75
C LEU A 413 -9.68 20.11 8.96
N LEU A 414 -9.37 19.57 7.80
CA LEU A 414 -8.18 19.95 7.03
C LEU A 414 -8.51 20.91 5.88
N LYS A 415 -9.79 21.04 5.50
CA LYS A 415 -10.21 21.81 4.30
C LYS A 415 -9.40 21.41 3.06
N ASN A 416 -9.06 20.12 2.99
CA ASN A 416 -8.17 19.57 2.00
C ASN A 416 -8.70 18.23 1.52
N VAL A 417 -9.40 18.21 0.38
CA VAL A 417 -9.92 16.97 -0.22
C VAL A 417 -8.79 16.15 -0.83
N LEU A 418 -7.67 16.78 -1.17
CA LEU A 418 -6.54 16.17 -1.87
C LEU A 418 -6.04 14.90 -1.17
N LEU A 419 -5.97 14.92 0.16
CA LEU A 419 -5.49 13.79 0.97
C LEU A 419 -6.34 12.52 0.80
N ASN A 420 -7.62 12.66 0.44
CA ASN A 420 -8.48 11.51 0.11
C ASN A 420 -8.02 10.83 -1.19
N TYR A 421 -7.75 11.63 -2.22
CA TYR A 421 -7.27 11.13 -3.52
C TYR A 421 -5.87 10.52 -3.36
N LEU A 422 -4.98 11.21 -2.64
CA LEU A 422 -3.62 10.75 -2.38
C LEU A 422 -3.61 9.37 -1.72
N ALA A 423 -4.39 9.18 -0.66
CA ALA A 423 -4.44 7.92 0.08
C ALA A 423 -4.90 6.72 -0.77
N LEU A 424 -5.68 6.96 -1.84
CA LEU A 424 -6.15 5.92 -2.75
C LEU A 424 -5.15 5.66 -3.88
N GLU A 425 -4.62 6.74 -4.46
CA GLU A 425 -3.76 6.66 -5.64
C GLU A 425 -2.34 6.20 -5.32
N GLU A 426 -1.83 6.50 -4.11
CA GLU A 426 -0.50 6.06 -3.69
C GLU A 426 -0.43 4.60 -3.24
N TRP A 427 -1.59 3.98 -2.97
CA TRP A 427 -1.69 2.64 -2.39
C TRP A 427 -1.43 1.56 -3.43
N ILE A 428 -0.28 0.89 -3.33
CA ILE A 428 0.16 -0.11 -4.31
C ILE A 428 0.30 -1.51 -3.67
N LEU A 429 -0.01 -2.52 -4.48
CA LEU A 429 0.28 -3.93 -4.20
C LEU A 429 1.49 -4.39 -5.03
N PHE A 430 2.58 -4.77 -4.34
CA PHE A 430 3.65 -5.55 -4.94
C PHE A 430 3.41 -7.04 -4.72
N GLY A 431 3.08 -7.76 -5.79
CA GLY A 431 2.76 -9.18 -5.73
C GLY A 431 1.86 -9.61 -6.88
N ASP A 432 1.60 -10.92 -6.92
CA ASP A 432 0.61 -11.49 -7.81
C ASP A 432 -0.81 -11.20 -7.26
N PRO A 433 -1.67 -10.46 -7.99
CA PRO A 433 -2.99 -10.08 -7.50
C PRO A 433 -3.94 -11.26 -7.33
N THR A 434 -3.62 -12.43 -7.91
CA THR A 434 -4.41 -13.66 -7.79
C THR A 434 -3.93 -14.58 -6.66
N LEU A 435 -2.89 -14.18 -5.93
CA LEU A 435 -2.33 -14.96 -4.84
C LEU A 435 -3.38 -15.25 -3.77
N GLU A 436 -3.60 -16.53 -3.48
CA GLU A 436 -4.41 -16.96 -2.33
C GLU A 436 -3.58 -16.87 -1.04
N ILE A 437 -3.95 -15.96 -0.14
CA ILE A 437 -3.24 -15.77 1.13
C ILE A 437 -3.42 -17.00 2.01
N GLY A 438 -2.30 -17.64 2.34
CA GLY A 438 -2.28 -18.92 3.05
C GLY A 438 -2.19 -20.14 2.12
N GLY A 439 -2.22 -19.96 0.80
CA GLY A 439 -2.09 -21.02 -0.19
C GLY A 439 -3.37 -21.85 -0.40
N TYR A 440 -3.38 -22.69 -1.43
CA TYR A 440 -4.56 -23.47 -1.81
C TYR A 440 -4.70 -24.75 -0.98
N SER A 441 -5.95 -25.07 -0.60
CA SER A 441 -6.26 -26.40 -0.09
C SER A 441 -6.05 -27.44 -1.21
N SER A 442 -5.44 -28.57 -0.86
CA SER A 442 -5.20 -29.69 -1.80
C SER A 442 -6.46 -30.45 -2.18
#